data_AF-A0A3D2L5S9-F1
#
_entry.id   AF-A0A3D2L5S9-F1
#
_cell.length_a   1.000
_cell.length_b   1.000
_cell.length_c   1.000
_cell.angle_alpha   90.00
_cell.angle_beta   90.00
_cell.angle_gamma   90.00
#
_symmetry.space_group_name_H-M   'P 1'
#
loop_
_entity.id
_entity.type
_entity.pdbx_description
1 polymer ?
#
loop_
_entity_poly.entity_id
_entity_poly.type
_entity_poly.pdbx_seq_one_letter_code
_entity_poly.pdbx_strand_id
1 'polypeptide(L)'
;MTGRPEQETRPVTTSQTPAVLGFTTGQGADEPRIYVACLAAYNGGRLHGRWISAACGEDHIWTETRTMLAESPEPDAEEWAVH
;
A
#
# COMPACT_ATOMS: atom_id res chain seq x y z
N MET A 1 42.54 -47.75 -24.08
CA MET A 1 41.10 -47.73 -23.75
C MET A 1 40.99 -47.59 -22.24
N THR A 2 40.32 -46.53 -21.78
CA THR A 2 39.81 -46.29 -20.41
C THR A 2 40.87 -46.03 -19.32
N GLY A 3 40.89 -44.93 -18.55
CA GLY A 3 39.98 -43.80 -18.39
C GLY A 3 40.71 -42.66 -17.64
N ARG A 4 40.30 -41.44 -17.94
CA ARG A 4 40.82 -40.15 -17.42
C ARG A 4 40.33 -39.97 -15.96
N PRO A 5 41.12 -39.40 -15.02
CA PRO A 5 40.62 -39.14 -13.68
C PRO A 5 39.46 -38.13 -13.76
N GLU A 6 38.35 -38.49 -13.13
CA GLU A 6 37.14 -37.67 -13.06
C GLU A 6 37.47 -36.37 -12.34
N GLN A 7 37.51 -35.29 -13.11
CA GLN A 7 37.69 -33.93 -12.61
C GLN A 7 36.40 -33.58 -11.86
N GLU A 8 36.52 -33.60 -10.53
CA GLU A 8 35.52 -33.16 -9.57
C GLU A 8 34.89 -31.83 -10.03
N THR A 9 33.59 -31.88 -10.25
CA THR A 9 32.77 -30.83 -10.81
C THR A 9 32.79 -29.62 -9.87
N ARG A 10 33.61 -28.62 -10.16
CA ARG A 10 33.52 -27.31 -9.51
C ARG A 10 32.11 -26.76 -9.77
N PRO A 11 31.38 -26.28 -8.75
CA PRO A 11 30.06 -25.71 -8.97
C PRO A 11 30.22 -24.47 -9.84
N VAL A 12 29.63 -24.51 -11.04
CA VAL A 12 29.45 -23.33 -11.88
C VAL A 12 28.42 -22.44 -11.19
N THR A 13 28.91 -21.45 -10.46
CA THR A 13 28.17 -20.24 -10.14
C THR A 13 27.78 -19.52 -11.44
N THR A 14 26.65 -18.80 -11.43
CA THR A 14 26.02 -17.95 -12.48
C THR A 14 24.78 -18.63 -13.08
N SER A 15 23.55 -18.08 -13.04
CA SER A 15 23.06 -16.78 -12.60
C SER A 15 21.55 -16.84 -12.36
N GLN A 16 21.12 -16.10 -11.35
CA GLN A 16 19.93 -15.26 -11.37
C GLN A 16 18.59 -15.95 -11.71
N THR A 17 18.05 -16.65 -10.73
CA THR A 17 16.60 -16.80 -10.56
C THR A 17 15.99 -15.40 -10.39
N PRO A 18 14.87 -15.05 -11.06
CA PRO A 18 14.26 -13.75 -10.87
C PRO A 18 13.89 -13.62 -9.41
N ALA A 19 14.36 -12.55 -8.78
CA ALA A 19 13.74 -12.08 -7.55
C ALA A 19 12.26 -11.86 -7.89
N VAL A 20 11.40 -12.75 -7.42
CA VAL A 20 10.00 -12.38 -7.24
C VAL A 20 10.08 -11.23 -6.25
N LEU A 21 9.94 -10.01 -6.74
CA LEU A 21 9.77 -8.81 -5.91
C LEU A 21 8.41 -8.96 -5.24
N GLY A 22 8.31 -9.88 -4.29
CA GLY A 22 7.30 -9.82 -3.27
C GLY A 22 7.57 -8.54 -2.51
N PHE A 23 6.68 -7.56 -2.67
CA PHE A 23 6.65 -6.38 -1.83
C PHE A 23 6.34 -6.88 -0.42
N THR A 24 7.37 -7.19 0.38
CA THR A 24 7.19 -7.41 1.81
C THR A 24 7.00 -6.06 2.44
N THR A 25 5.77 -5.56 2.34
CA THR A 25 5.32 -4.39 3.08
C THR A 25 5.49 -4.69 4.56
N GLY A 26 6.51 -4.08 5.17
CA GLY A 26 6.89 -4.25 6.57
C GLY A 26 5.70 -4.07 7.54
N GLN A 27 5.58 -4.99 8.50
CA GLN A 27 4.67 -4.81 9.61
C GLN A 27 5.22 -3.73 10.55
N GLY A 28 4.57 -2.56 10.51
CA GLY A 28 4.80 -1.41 11.36
C GLY A 28 5.57 -0.30 10.65
N ALA A 29 4.86 0.70 10.11
CA ALA A 29 5.32 1.85 9.30
C ALA A 29 5.33 1.67 7.77
N ASP A 30 5.16 0.45 7.25
CA ASP A 30 5.27 0.20 5.80
C ASP A 30 3.90 0.03 5.11
N GLU A 31 2.80 -0.16 5.85
CA GLU A 31 1.48 -0.36 5.25
C GLU A 31 1.02 0.90 4.50
N PRO A 32 0.67 0.80 3.20
CA PRO A 32 0.24 1.95 2.42
C PRO A 32 -1.02 2.53 3.03
N ARG A 33 -0.96 3.81 3.38
CA ARG A 33 -2.08 4.57 3.93
C ARG A 33 -2.23 5.87 3.16
N ILE A 34 -3.47 6.29 3.01
CA ILE A 34 -3.83 7.57 2.42
C ILE A 34 -4.56 8.42 3.46
N TYR A 35 -4.30 9.73 3.46
CA TYR A 35 -5.12 10.66 4.21
C TYR A 35 -6.21 11.19 3.30
N VAL A 36 -7.46 11.01 3.70
CA VAL A 36 -8.63 11.54 2.99
C VAL A 36 -9.22 12.66 3.83
N ALA A 37 -9.50 13.81 3.23
CA ALA A 37 -10.09 14.98 3.87
C ALA A 37 -11.46 15.30 3.30
N CYS A 38 -12.37 15.81 4.14
CA CYS A 38 -13.66 16.33 3.73
C CYS A 38 -13.51 17.75 3.17
N LEU A 39 -13.96 17.96 1.93
CA LEU A 39 -13.81 19.25 1.25
C LEU A 39 -14.74 20.32 1.81
N ALA A 40 -15.97 19.97 2.20
CA ALA A 40 -16.91 20.89 2.82
C ALA A 40 -16.33 21.48 4.12
N ALA A 41 -15.81 20.62 5.00
CA ALA A 41 -15.17 21.03 6.25
C ALA A 41 -13.94 21.91 6.00
N TYR A 42 -13.11 21.55 5.01
CA TYR A 42 -11.95 22.34 4.62
C TYR A 42 -12.34 23.76 4.17
N ASN A 43 -13.37 23.89 3.33
CA ASN A 43 -13.90 25.17 2.88
C ASN A 43 -14.49 26.00 4.05
N GLY A 44 -15.05 25.33 5.06
CA GLY A 44 -15.50 25.92 6.32
C GLY A 44 -14.37 26.28 7.31
N GLY A 45 -13.11 26.08 6.93
CA GLY A 45 -11.94 26.38 7.78
C GLY A 45 -11.69 25.34 8.88
N ARG A 46 -12.25 24.12 8.76
CA ARG A 46 -12.11 23.04 9.72
C ARG A 46 -11.29 21.89 9.12
N LEU A 47 -10.35 21.38 9.89
CA LEU A 47 -9.60 20.19 9.49
C LEU A 47 -10.41 18.94 9.86
N HIS A 48 -11.03 18.30 8.88
CA HIS A 48 -11.73 17.04 9.05
C HIS A 48 -11.26 16.04 8.00
N GLY A 49 -10.71 14.92 8.47
CA GLY A 49 -10.16 13.88 7.61
C GLY A 49 -9.71 12.65 8.38
N ARG A 50 -9.40 11.57 7.68
CA ARG A 50 -9.05 10.27 8.26
C ARG A 50 -7.90 9.61 7.48
N TRP A 51 -7.02 8.95 8.22
CA TRP A 51 -6.04 8.01 7.65
C TRP A 51 -6.70 6.67 7.39
N ILE A 52 -6.62 6.17 6.16
CA ILE A 52 -7.24 4.92 5.73
C ILE A 52 -6.16 3.98 5.21
N SER A 53 -6.24 2.70 5.59
CA SER A 53 -5.35 1.68 5.01
C SER A 53 -5.74 1.39 3.57
N ALA A 54 -4.78 1.57 2.66
CA ALA A 54 -4.92 1.20 1.26
C ALA A 54 -4.61 -0.28 1.00
N ALA A 55 -4.08 -1.01 1.99
CA ALA A 55 -3.82 -2.44 1.88
C ALA A 55 -5.10 -3.29 1.94
N CYS A 56 -6.18 -2.75 2.51
CA CYS A 56 -7.46 -3.42 2.67
C CYS A 56 -8.34 -3.44 1.39
N GLY A 57 -7.91 -2.76 0.33
CA GLY A 57 -8.64 -2.68 -0.95
C GLY A 57 -9.64 -1.53 -1.04
N GLU A 58 -10.21 -1.38 -2.24
CA GLU A 58 -11.04 -0.22 -2.63
C GLU A 58 -12.34 -0.09 -1.81
N ASP A 59 -13.05 -1.19 -1.56
CA ASP A 59 -14.31 -1.16 -0.79
C ASP A 59 -14.12 -0.62 0.63
N HIS A 60 -12.99 -0.97 1.27
CA HIS A 60 -12.64 -0.45 2.58
C HIS A 60 -12.38 1.06 2.54
N ILE A 61 -11.65 1.52 1.52
CA ILE A 61 -11.37 2.95 1.32
C ILE A 61 -12.67 3.74 1.16
N TRP A 62 -13.59 3.25 0.33
CA TRP A 62 -14.88 3.92 0.12
C TRP A 62 -15.76 3.92 1.36
N THR A 63 -15.76 2.81 2.11
CA THR A 63 -16.51 2.70 3.35
C THR A 63 -16.01 3.74 4.36
N GLU A 64 -14.71 3.78 4.61
CA GLU A 64 -14.11 4.74 5.54
C GLU A 64 -14.27 6.19 5.08
N THR A 65 -14.17 6.45 3.77
CA THR A 65 -14.39 7.80 3.20
C THR A 65 -15.83 8.26 3.42
N ARG A 66 -16.82 7.41 3.13
CA ARG A 66 -18.24 7.74 3.34
C ARG A 66 -18.56 7.93 4.81
N THR A 67 -18.00 7.10 5.70
CA THR A 67 -18.15 7.27 7.13
C THR A 67 -17.56 8.61 7.59
N MET A 68 -16.35 8.95 7.16
CA MET A 68 -15.72 10.24 7.46
C MET A 68 -16.59 11.41 6.97
N LEU A 69 -17.16 11.33 5.77
CA LEU A 69 -18.05 12.35 5.21
C LEU A 69 -19.35 12.50 6.00
N ALA A 70 -19.97 11.38 6.40
CA ALA A 70 -21.18 11.38 7.22
C ALA A 70 -20.95 11.95 8.64
N GLU A 71 -19.72 11.84 9.16
CA GLU A 71 -19.28 12.43 10.43
C GLU A 71 -18.87 13.90 10.31
N SER A 72 -18.95 14.50 9.11
CA SER A 72 -18.52 15.88 8.88
C SER A 72 -19.33 16.89 9.71
N PRO A 73 -18.68 17.93 10.24
CA PRO A 73 -19.37 19.04 10.92
C PRO A 73 -20.12 19.99 9.96
N GLU A 74 -19.91 19.88 8.64
CA GLU A 74 -20.59 20.69 7.63
C GLU A 74 -21.77 19.93 7.00
N PRO A 75 -22.87 20.62 6.65
CA PRO A 75 -23.96 20.03 5.89
C PRO A 75 -23.50 19.64 4.47
N ASP A 76 -24.19 18.67 3.87
CA ASP A 76 -23.98 18.22 2.48
C ASP A 76 -22.51 17.85 2.17
N ALA A 77 -21.81 17.28 3.14
CA ALA A 77 -20.44 16.82 3.00
C ALA A 77 -20.37 15.55 2.14
N GLU A 78 -20.24 15.72 0.82
CA GLU A 78 -20.15 14.61 -0.14
C GLU A 78 -18.78 14.53 -0.85
N GLU A 79 -18.05 15.64 -0.83
CA GLU A 79 -16.80 15.80 -1.57
C GLU A 79 -15.56 15.52 -0.70
N TRP A 80 -14.55 14.88 -1.30
CA TRP A 80 -13.33 14.45 -0.62
C TRP A 80 -12.08 14.69 -1.47
N ALA A 81 -10.93 14.78 -0.81
CA ALA A 81 -9.62 14.87 -1.45
C ALA A 81 -8.59 14.00 -0.73
N VAL A 82 -7.60 13.50 -1.46
CA VAL A 82 -6.41 12.81 -0.90
C VAL A 82 -5.28 13.82 -0.77
N HIS A 83 -4.58 13.83 0.36
CA HIS A 83 -3.41 14.68 0.61
C HIS A 83 -2.20 13.87 1.04
#